data_AF-A0A6H1LPD3-F1
#
_entry.id   AF-A0A6H1LPD3-F1
#
_cell.length_a   1.000
_cell.length_b   1.000
_cell.length_c   1.000
_cell.angle_alpha   90.00
_cell.angle_beta   90.00
_cell.angle_gamma   90.00
#
_symmetry.space_group_name_H-M   'P 1'
#
loop_
_entity.id
_entity.type
_entity.pdbx_description
1 polymer ?
#
loop_
_entity_poly.entity_id
_entity_poly.type
_entity_poly.pdbx_seq_one_letter_code
_entity_poly.pdbx_strand_id
1 'polypeptide(L)' 'MLRRKECCAHRPPARSPWRSFTGEDAARVQREDRAAEQLAAATELFLTRGYAGTTMADISAAAGVARSNVYGYY' A
#
# COMPACT_ATOMS: atom_id res chain seq x y z
N MET A 1 -32.36 40.64 20.38
CA MET A 1 -30.88 40.52 20.38
C MET A 1 -30.48 39.05 20.56
N LEU A 2 -30.48 38.24 19.49
CA LEU A 2 -29.95 36.87 19.53
C LEU A 2 -28.42 36.93 19.33
N ARG A 3 -27.63 36.77 20.39
CA ARG A 3 -26.17 36.66 20.26
C ARG A 3 -25.79 35.21 19.94
N ARG A 4 -25.37 35.02 18.70
CA ARG A 4 -24.46 33.98 18.23
C ARG A 4 -23.39 33.63 19.28
N LYS A 5 -23.26 32.34 19.57
CA LYS A 5 -22.09 31.67 20.15
C LYS A 5 -22.04 30.28 19.48
N GLU A 6 -21.82 30.26 18.17
CA GLU A 6 -20.53 29.79 17.64
C GLU A 6 -20.20 28.37 18.11
N CYS A 7 -20.59 27.43 17.24
CA CYS A 7 -19.84 26.21 16.94
C CYS A 7 -18.33 26.45 17.08
N CYS A 8 -17.73 26.04 18.19
CA CYS A 8 -16.27 26.10 18.36
C CYS A 8 -15.82 25.14 19.46
N ALA A 9 -15.87 23.83 19.20
CA ALA A 9 -15.08 22.87 19.98
C ALA A 9 -14.86 21.53 19.26
N HIS A 10 -14.63 21.54 17.95
CA HIS A 10 -13.88 20.43 17.33
C HIS A 10 -12.44 20.92 17.17
N ARG A 11 -11.64 20.80 18.24
CA ARG A 11 -10.19 20.95 18.12
C ARG A 11 -9.70 19.60 17.60
N PRO A 12 -9.28 19.47 16.31
CA PRO A 12 -8.62 18.24 15.92
C PRO A 12 -7.38 18.09 16.81
N PRO A 13 -7.08 16.88 17.30
CA PRO A 13 -5.93 16.71 18.17
C PRO A 13 -4.68 17.18 17.43
N ALA A 14 -3.83 17.94 18.14
CA ALA A 14 -2.46 18.18 17.72
C ALA A 14 -1.86 16.83 17.34
N ARG A 15 -1.21 16.72 16.16
CA ARG A 15 -0.59 15.48 15.67
C ARG A 15 0.20 14.87 16.82
N SER A 16 -0.33 13.81 17.43
CA SER A 16 0.25 13.26 18.65
C SER A 16 1.60 12.64 18.31
N PRO A 17 2.66 12.85 19.09
CA PRO A 17 3.96 12.20 18.89
C PRO A 17 3.88 10.67 18.96
N TRP A 18 2.77 10.14 19.51
CA TRP A 18 2.50 8.71 19.68
C TRP A 18 1.15 8.37 19.05
N ARG A 19 1.03 8.48 17.73
CA ARG A 19 -0.18 8.00 17.04
C ARG A 19 -0.24 6.49 17.28
N SER A 20 -1.32 6.00 17.88
CA SER A 20 -1.53 4.56 18.06
C SER A 20 -1.50 3.91 16.67
N PHE A 21 -0.60 2.94 16.48
CA PHE A 21 -0.53 2.16 15.24
C PHE A 21 -1.91 1.52 15.04
N THR A 22 -2.66 2.03 14.07
CA THR A 22 -4.00 1.55 13.78
C THR A 22 -3.92 0.33 12.87
N GLY A 23 -5.01 -0.44 12.77
CA GLY A 23 -5.09 -1.51 11.76
C GLY A 23 -4.89 -1.00 10.33
N GLU A 24 -5.14 0.29 10.07
CA GLU A 24 -4.89 0.92 8.77
C GLU A 24 -3.39 1.11 8.49
N ASP A 25 -2.59 1.45 9.51
CA ASP A 25 -1.13 1.55 9.39
C ASP A 25 -0.52 0.17 9.10
N ALA A 26 -1.00 -0.88 9.78
CA ALA A 26 -0.61 -2.26 9.49
C ALA A 26 -0.98 -2.68 8.07
N ALA A 27 -2.18 -2.33 7.59
CA ALA A 27 -2.62 -2.64 6.24
C ALA A 27 -1.79 -1.92 5.17
N ARG A 28 -1.36 -0.68 5.42
CA ARG A 28 -0.46 0.07 4.53
C ARG A 28 0.91 -0.58 4.45
N VAL A 29 1.52 -0.91 5.59
CA VAL A 29 2.82 -1.62 5.63
C VAL A 29 2.74 -2.95 4.89
N GLN A 30 1.70 -3.74 5.15
CA GLN A 30 1.50 -5.00 4.42
C GLN A 30 1.34 -4.79 2.91
N ARG A 31 0.61 -3.75 2.49
CA ARG A 31 0.48 -3.43 1.07
C ARG A 31 1.86 -3.10 0.48
N GLU A 32 2.66 -2.28 1.14
CA GLU A 32 3.99 -1.88 0.68
C GLU A 32 4.96 -3.07 0.59
N ASP A 33 4.97 -3.95 1.60
CA ASP A 33 5.77 -5.18 1.59
C ASP A 33 5.41 -6.07 0.39
N ARG A 34 4.10 -6.23 0.11
CA ARG A 34 3.64 -6.98 -1.07
C ARG A 34 4.03 -6.33 -2.39
N ALA A 35 4.05 -5.00 -2.47
CA ALA A 35 4.54 -4.31 -3.66
C ALA A 35 6.05 -4.55 -3.85
N ALA A 36 6.82 -4.50 -2.76
CA ALA A 36 8.26 -4.76 -2.79
C ALA A 36 8.58 -6.20 -3.21
N GLU A 37 7.85 -7.20 -2.70
CA GLU A 37 7.97 -8.60 -3.11
C GLU A 37 7.70 -8.79 -4.62
N GLN A 38 6.63 -8.16 -5.14
CA GLN A 38 6.31 -8.22 -6.57
C GLN A 38 7.39 -7.58 -7.43
N LEU A 39 7.93 -6.43 -7.01
CA LEU A 39 9.02 -5.75 -7.72
C LEU A 39 10.28 -6.60 -7.74
N ALA A 40 10.68 -7.16 -6.59
CA ALA A 40 11.86 -8.01 -6.51
C ALA A 40 11.73 -9.23 -7.44
N ALA A 41 10.58 -9.90 -7.42
CA ALA A 41 10.31 -11.03 -8.30
C ALA A 41 10.34 -10.65 -9.79
N ALA A 42 9.72 -9.51 -10.14
CA ALA A 42 9.72 -9.00 -11.51
C ALA A 42 11.14 -8.64 -11.98
N THR A 43 11.93 -7.99 -11.14
CA THR A 43 13.32 -7.63 -11.44
C THR A 43 14.15 -8.88 -11.76
N GLU A 44 14.10 -9.91 -10.93
CA GLU A 44 14.83 -11.16 -11.16
C GLU A 44 14.39 -11.86 -12.47
N LEU A 45 13.09 -11.90 -12.74
CA LEU A 45 12.56 -12.50 -13.97
C LEU A 45 12.99 -11.71 -15.21
N PHE A 46 12.94 -10.38 -15.16
CA PHE A 46 13.39 -9.54 -16.26
C PHE A 46 14.89 -9.66 -16.53
N LEU A 47 15.71 -9.78 -15.47
CA LEU A 47 17.16 -9.98 -15.62
C LEU A 47 17.50 -11.33 -16.25
N THR A 48 16.75 -12.38 -15.90
CA THR A 48 17.04 -13.75 -16.34
C THR A 48 16.44 -14.11 -17.69
N ARG A 49 15.23 -13.63 -17.99
CA ARG A 49 14.43 -14.03 -19.17
C ARG A 49 14.20 -12.90 -20.16
N GLY A 50 14.52 -11.66 -19.77
CA GLY A 50 14.16 -10.46 -20.51
C GLY A 50 12.68 -10.08 -20.36
N TYR A 51 12.35 -8.88 -20.82
CA TYR A 51 11.00 -8.33 -20.73
C TYR A 51 9.98 -9.14 -21.54
N ALA A 52 10.29 -9.44 -22.80
CA ALA A 52 9.39 -10.17 -23.70
C ALA A 52 9.14 -11.63 -23.27
N GLY A 53 10.08 -12.23 -22.52
CA GLY A 53 9.98 -13.60 -22.02
C GLY A 53 9.32 -13.73 -20.65
N THR A 54 8.89 -12.63 -20.04
CA THR A 54 8.30 -12.62 -18.70
C THR A 54 6.83 -12.21 -18.78
N THR A 55 5.95 -13.02 -18.22
CA THR A 55 4.52 -12.71 -18.14
C THR A 55 4.11 -12.27 -16.73
N MET A 56 2.99 -11.56 -16.62
CA MET A 56 2.40 -11.23 -15.31
C MET A 56 2.06 -12.49 -14.49
N ALA A 57 1.80 -13.61 -15.16
CA ALA A 57 1.59 -14.90 -14.50
C ALA A 57 2.87 -15.37 -13.79
N ASP A 58 4.02 -15.26 -14.45
CA ASP A 58 5.32 -15.64 -13.88
C ASP A 58 5.65 -14.78 -12.67
N ILE A 59 5.41 -13.47 -12.75
CA ILE A 59 5.64 -12.52 -11.65
C ILE A 59 4.73 -12.88 -10.46
N SER A 60 3.43 -13.11 -10.71
CA SER A 60 2.49 -13.48 -9.65
C SER A 60 2.85 -14.81 -8.97
N ALA A 61 3.30 -15.79 -9.75
CA ALA A 61 3.72 -17.09 -9.24
C ALA A 61 5.00 -16.98 -8.42
N ALA A 62 5.98 -16.19 -8.88
CA ALA A 62 7.24 -15.97 -8.18
C ALA A 62 7.04 -15.17 -6.87
N ALA A 63 6.14 -14.19 -6.85
CA ALA A 63 5.81 -13.41 -5.65
C ALA A 63 4.81 -14.11 -4.71
N GLY A 64 4.25 -15.28 -5.09
CA GLY A 64 3.29 -16.01 -4.26
C GLY A 64 1.94 -15.30 -4.07
N VAL A 65 1.55 -14.45 -5.02
CA VAL A 65 0.29 -13.68 -4.97
C VAL A 65 -0.66 -14.13 -6.07
N ALA A 66 -1.96 -13.88 -5.88
CA ALA A 66 -2.93 -14.07 -6.94
C ALA A 66 -2.61 -13.14 -8.13
N ARG A 67 -2.80 -13.63 -9.37
CA ARG A 67 -2.54 -12.84 -10.58
C ARG A 67 -3.30 -11.52 -10.62
N SER A 68 -4.56 -11.53 -10.17
CA SER A 68 -5.38 -10.31 -10.06
C SER A 68 -4.78 -9.27 -9.11
N ASN A 69 -4.01 -9.70 -8.11
CA ASN A 69 -3.38 -8.79 -7.16
C ASN A 69 -2.30 -7.96 -7.85
N VAL A 70 -1.55 -8.50 -8.80
CA VAL A 70 -0.50 -7.73 -9.50
C VAL A 70 -1.10 -6.52 -10.24
N TYR A 71 -2.24 -6.71 -10.92
CA TYR A 71 -2.98 -5.63 -11.59
C TYR A 71 -3.65 -4.64 -10.62
N GLY A 72 -3.78 -4.98 -9.34
CA GLY A 72 -4.33 -4.08 -8.33
C GLY A 72 -3.31 -3.06 -7.80
N TYR A 73 -2.04 -3.20 -8.17
CA TYR A 73 -0.93 -2.37 -7.69
C TYR A 73 -0.34 -1.47 -8.77
N TYR A 74 -0.39 -1.90 -10.03
CA TYR A 74 0.20 -1.23 -11.19
C TYR A 74 -0.82 -1.19 -12.33
#